data_AF-A0A7D8YC61-F1
#
_entry.id   AF-A0A7D8YC61-F1
#
_cell.length_a   1.000
_cell.length_b   1.000
_cell.length_c   1.000
_cell.angle_alpha   90.00
_cell.angle_beta   90.00
_cell.angle_gamma   90.00
#
_symmetry.space_group_name_H-M   'P 1'
#
loop_
_entity.id
_entity.type
_entity.pdbx_description
1 polymer ?
#
loop_
_entity_poly.entity_id
_entity_poly.type
_entity_poly.pdbx_seq_one_letter_code
_entity_poly.pdbx_strand_id
1 'polypeptide(L)'
;MYFIALLLQTLLERELRRTIASSEIESRPLYPEARDCQRPTARRVIDAMESISRHRLITDDGTYQNLYTDPTPFQLQLIKLFGNDSATYGRKS
;
A
#
# COMPACT_ATOMS: atom_id res chain seq x y z
N MET A 1 -18.20 16.85 -6.63
CA MET A 1 -16.91 16.30 -7.11
C MET A 1 -16.59 14.99 -6.37
N TYR A 2 -17.28 13.89 -6.68
CA TYR A 2 -17.02 12.57 -6.04
C TYR A 2 -16.83 11.41 -7.03
N PHE A 3 -17.18 11.62 -8.30
CA PHE A 3 -17.12 10.59 -9.33
C PHE A 3 -15.71 10.03 -9.53
N ILE A 4 -14.70 10.90 -9.62
CA ILE A 4 -13.30 10.46 -9.82
C ILE A 4 -12.79 9.65 -8.62
N ALA A 5 -13.15 10.04 -7.39
CA ALA A 5 -12.77 9.29 -6.20
C ALA A 5 -13.39 7.89 -6.18
N LEU A 6 -14.69 7.78 -6.50
CA LEU A 6 -15.38 6.48 -6.61
C LEU A 6 -14.82 5.63 -7.76
N LEU A 7 -14.50 6.24 -8.90
CA LEU A 7 -13.86 5.57 -10.02
C LEU A 7 -12.49 4.99 -9.60
N LEU A 8 -11.66 5.79 -8.93
CA LEU A 8 -10.37 5.32 -8.43
C LEU A 8 -10.52 4.19 -7.42
N GLN A 9 -11.44 4.33 -6.45
CA GLN A 9 -11.71 3.28 -5.46
C GLN A 9 -12.15 1.98 -6.13
N THR A 10 -13.09 2.03 -7.08
CA THR A 10 -13.59 0.84 -7.78
C THR A 10 -12.53 0.18 -8.65
N LEU A 11 -11.66 0.95 -9.30
CA LEU A 11 -10.53 0.41 -10.07
C LEU A 11 -9.49 -0.26 -9.16
N LEU A 12 -9.12 0.39 -8.05
CA LEU A 12 -8.20 -0.19 -7.06
C LEU A 12 -8.72 -1.51 -6.49
N GLU A 13 -9.99 -1.54 -6.10
CA GLU A 13 -10.63 -2.76 -5.59
C GLU A 13 -10.69 -3.87 -6.63
N ARG A 14 -11.00 -3.53 -7.89
CA ARG A 14 -11.08 -4.51 -8.99
C ARG A 14 -9.72 -5.15 -9.24
N GLU A 15 -8.66 -4.36 -9.35
CA GLU A 15 -7.31 -4.88 -9.60
C GLU A 15 -6.82 -5.71 -8.41
N LEU A 16 -7.04 -5.24 -7.18
CA LEU A 16 -6.67 -6.02 -5.99
C LEU A 16 -7.37 -7.39 -5.93
N ARG A 17 -8.69 -7.42 -6.16
CA ARG A 17 -9.45 -8.69 -6.16
C ARG A 17 -9.01 -9.62 -7.28
N ARG A 18 -8.67 -9.08 -8.47
CA ARG A 18 -8.13 -9.87 -9.57
C ARG A 18 -6.79 -10.49 -9.21
N THR A 19 -5.86 -9.71 -8.66
CA THR A 19 -4.55 -10.25 -8.27
C THR A 19 -4.70 -11.31 -7.19
N ILE A 20 -5.50 -11.04 -6.15
CA ILE A 20 -5.78 -12.02 -5.09
C ILE A 20 -6.34 -13.32 -5.68
N ALA A 21 -7.35 -13.24 -6.55
CA ALA A 21 -7.96 -14.42 -7.19
C ALA A 21 -6.97 -15.20 -8.09
N SER A 22 -6.01 -14.52 -8.71
CA SER A 22 -4.97 -15.14 -9.53
C SER A 22 -3.74 -15.62 -8.77
N SER A 23 -3.60 -15.24 -7.50
CA SER A 23 -2.43 -15.53 -6.66
C SER A 23 -2.76 -16.62 -5.63
N GLU A 24 -1.80 -17.49 -5.30
CA GLU A 24 -1.91 -18.42 -4.16
C GLU A 24 -1.75 -17.73 -2.79
N ILE A 25 -1.89 -16.40 -2.74
CA ILE A 25 -1.75 -15.64 -1.49
C ILE A 25 -3.02 -15.90 -0.68
N GLU A 26 -2.91 -16.77 0.32
CA GLU A 26 -3.95 -16.91 1.35
C GLU A 26 -4.26 -15.53 1.91
N SER A 27 -5.55 -15.16 1.87
CA SER A 27 -6.07 -13.91 2.40
C SER A 27 -5.56 -13.70 3.82
N ARG A 28 -4.54 -12.86 4.01
CA ARG A 28 -4.17 -12.37 5.33
C ARG A 28 -5.18 -11.31 5.77
N PRO A 29 -5.49 -11.23 7.06
CA PRO A 29 -6.54 -10.36 7.53
C PRO A 29 -6.14 -8.90 7.30
N LEU A 30 -6.86 -8.26 6.37
CA LEU A 30 -6.74 -6.83 6.07
C LEU A 30 -7.29 -5.94 7.20
N TYR A 31 -7.91 -6.58 8.20
CA TYR A 31 -8.59 -5.94 9.30
C TYR A 31 -7.81 -6.14 10.61
N PRO A 32 -7.80 -5.14 11.51
CA PRO A 32 -7.09 -5.22 12.79
C PRO A 32 -7.61 -6.37 13.68
N GLU A 33 -8.86 -6.80 13.51
CA GLU A 33 -9.44 -7.94 14.22
C GLU A 33 -9.03 -9.33 13.69
N ALA A 34 -8.01 -9.42 12.82
CA ALA A 34 -7.49 -10.66 12.28
C ALA A 34 -8.51 -11.54 11.51
N ARG A 35 -9.59 -10.96 10.97
CA ARG A 35 -10.58 -11.67 10.14
C ARG A 35 -10.15 -11.78 8.68
N ASP A 36 -10.29 -12.99 8.13
CA ASP A 36 -10.10 -13.25 6.71
C ASP A 36 -10.95 -12.32 5.85
N CYS A 37 -10.32 -11.69 4.85
CA CYS A 37 -10.95 -10.70 4.01
C CYS A 37 -10.98 -11.17 2.56
N GLN A 38 -12.12 -11.74 2.15
CA GLN A 38 -12.33 -12.18 0.77
C GLN A 38 -12.58 -11.02 -0.21
N ARG A 39 -12.96 -9.84 0.29
CA ARG A 39 -13.34 -8.67 -0.53
C ARG A 39 -12.81 -7.38 0.10
N PRO A 40 -11.51 -7.09 0.00
CA PRO A 40 -10.95 -5.84 0.50
C PRO A 40 -11.55 -4.62 -0.22
N THR A 41 -11.62 -3.50 0.51
CA THR A 41 -12.04 -2.20 -0.02
C THR A 41 -10.81 -1.30 -0.22
N ALA A 42 -10.89 -0.35 -1.15
CA ALA A 42 -9.80 0.59 -1.39
C ALA A 42 -9.44 1.37 -0.11
N ARG A 43 -10.44 1.71 0.70
CA ARG A 43 -10.21 2.39 1.99
C ARG A 43 -9.31 1.56 2.91
N ARG A 44 -9.55 0.26 3.05
CA ARG A 44 -8.74 -0.59 3.95
C ARG A 44 -7.31 -0.77 3.48
N VAL A 45 -7.10 -0.80 2.16
CA VAL A 45 -5.76 -0.81 1.58
C VAL A 45 -5.03 0.49 1.91
N ILE A 46 -5.72 1.63 1.79
CA ILE A 46 -5.15 2.94 2.12
C ILE A 46 -4.83 3.03 3.62
N ASP A 47 -5.76 2.63 4.48
CA ASP A 47 -5.56 2.60 5.94
C ASP A 47 -4.35 1.72 6.31
N ALA A 48 -4.17 0.56 5.66
CA ALA A 48 -3.03 -0.33 5.89
C ALA A 48 -1.67 0.27 5.48
N MET A 49 -1.68 1.22 4.54
CA MET A 49 -0.48 1.87 4.01
C MET A 49 -0.21 3.22 4.70
N GLU A 50 -1.13 3.71 5.53
CA GLU A 50 -1.07 5.04 6.17
C GLU A 50 0.21 5.28 6.97
N SER A 51 0.75 4.24 7.62
CA SER A 51 1.97 4.35 8.42
C SER A 51 3.26 4.48 7.60
N ILE A 52 3.22 4.24 6.28
CA ILE A 52 4.41 4.41 5.43
C ILE A 52 4.58 5.89 5.12
N SER A 53 5.74 6.43 5.50
CA SER A 53 6.05 7.84 5.29
C SER A 53 7.46 8.06 4.73
N ARG A 54 7.63 9.20 4.08
CA ARG A 54 8.93 9.71 3.63
C ARG A 54 9.13 11.09 4.23
N HIS A 55 10.21 11.26 4.97
CA HIS A 55 10.62 12.55 5.50
C HIS A 55 11.81 13.06 4.71
N ARG A 56 11.87 14.38 4.50
CA ARG A 56 13.05 15.06 3.96
C ARG A 56 13.57 15.99 5.05
N LEU A 57 14.75 15.68 5.56
CA LEU A 57 15.51 16.60 6.39
C LEU A 57 16.25 17.55 5.45
N ILE A 58 16.13 18.85 5.70
CA ILE A 58 16.87 19.90 5.00
C ILE A 58 17.75 20.54 6.08
N THR A 59 19.06 20.51 5.87
CA THR A 59 20.04 21.10 6.78
C THR A 59 20.36 22.53 6.35
N ASP A 60 20.95 23.29 7.26
CA ASP A 60 21.26 24.72 7.06
C ASP A 60 22.25 24.95 5.90
N ASP A 61 23.07 23.96 5.56
CA ASP A 61 24.00 23.98 4.42
C ASP A 61 23.32 23.65 3.07
N GLY A 62 21.99 23.45 3.06
CA GLY A 62 21.21 23.15 1.87
C GLY A 62 21.30 21.68 1.43
N THR A 63 22.00 20.82 2.17
CA THR A 63 21.94 19.37 1.91
C THR A 63 20.59 18.82 2.37
N TYR A 64 20.17 17.71 1.75
CA TYR A 64 18.94 17.04 2.15
C TYR A 64 19.16 15.55 2.33
N GLN A 65 18.56 15.01 3.39
CA GLN A 65 18.53 13.58 3.67
C GLN A 65 17.09 13.09 3.59
N ASN A 66 16.85 11.99 2.87
CA ASN A 66 15.54 11.34 2.90
C ASN A 66 15.55 10.24 3.95
N LEU A 67 14.57 10.26 4.84
CA LEU A 67 14.27 9.18 5.77
C LEU A 67 12.99 8.47 5.30
N TYR A 68 12.95 7.15 5.48
CA TYR A 68 11.86 6.31 5.00
C TYR A 68 11.38 5.40 6.12
N THR A 69 10.07 5.17 6.19
CA THR A 69 9.51 4.08 7.00
C THR A 69 9.68 2.76 6.27
N ASP A 70 10.23 1.76 6.96
CA ASP A 70 10.32 0.40 6.42
C ASP A 70 8.93 -0.25 6.41
N PRO A 71 8.45 -0.75 5.25
CA PRO A 71 7.16 -1.40 5.19
C PRO A 71 7.17 -2.69 6.02
N THR A 72 6.07 -2.92 6.75
CA THR A 72 5.85 -4.18 7.47
C THR A 72 5.71 -5.36 6.49
N PRO A 73 5.87 -6.62 6.93
CA PRO A 73 5.68 -7.79 6.07
C PRO A 73 4.33 -7.81 5.35
N PHE A 74 3.28 -7.34 6.02
CA PHE A 74 1.95 -7.22 5.43
C PHE A 74 1.88 -6.14 4.33
N GLN A 75 2.49 -4.98 4.57
CA GLN A 75 2.57 -3.92 3.56
C GLN A 75 3.39 -4.35 2.33
N LEU A 76 4.50 -5.09 2.51
CA LEU A 76 5.27 -5.65 1.40
C LEU A 76 4.43 -6.61 0.53
N GLN A 77 3.56 -7.41 1.16
CA GLN A 77 2.61 -8.26 0.43
C GLN A 77 1.60 -7.45 -0.37
N LEU A 78 1.04 -6.38 0.21
CA LEU A 78 0.13 -5.47 -0.50
C LEU A 78 0.83 -4.79 -1.68
N ILE A 79 2.05 -4.29 -1.49
CA ILE A 79 2.86 -3.67 -2.56
C ILE A 79 3.07 -4.66 -3.71
N LYS A 80 3.41 -5.92 -3.39
CA LYS A 80 3.58 -7.00 -4.38
C LYS A 80 2.28 -7.33 -5.11
N LEU A 81 1.13 -7.32 -4.43
CA LEU A 81 -0.20 -7.54 -5.04
C LEU A 81 -0.57 -6.45 -6.06
N PHE A 82 -0.06 -5.23 -5.89
CA PHE A 82 -0.21 -4.18 -6.90
C PHE A 82 0.84 -4.22 -8.01
N GLY A 83 1.67 -5.28 -8.07
CA GLY A 83 2.71 -5.43 -9.08
C GLY A 83 3.89 -4.48 -8.92
N ASN A 84 4.05 -3.85 -7.75
CA ASN A 84 5.18 -2.99 -7.46
C ASN A 84 6.32 -3.79 -6.83
N ASP A 85 7.56 -3.36 -7.06
CA ASP A 85 8.71 -3.93 -6.39
C ASP A 85 8.73 -3.53 -4.91
N SER A 86 8.53 -4.53 -4.04
CA SER A 86 8.53 -4.37 -2.59
C SER A 86 9.88 -3.91 -2.03
N ALA A 87 10.99 -4.17 -2.73
CA ALA A 87 12.33 -3.79 -2.29
C ALA A 87 12.63 -2.29 -2.49
N THR A 88 11.97 -1.65 -3.45
CA THR A 88 12.21 -0.26 -3.83
C THR A 88 11.06 0.67 -3.45
N TYR A 89 9.97 0.16 -2.87
CA TYR A 89 8.84 1.01 -2.49
C TYR A 89 9.25 2.12 -1.51
N GLY A 90 8.97 3.37 -1.90
CA GLY A 90 9.34 4.56 -1.13
C GLY A 90 10.81 4.98 -1.24
N ARG A 91 11.72 4.07 -1.62
CA ARG A 91 13.17 4.32 -1.74
C ARG A 91 13.49 4.58 -3.22
N LYS A 92 13.85 5.82 -3.57
CA LYS A 92 14.13 6.13 -4.97
C LYS A 92 15.35 5.36 -5.49
N SER A 93 15.22 4.82 -6.71
CA SER A 93 16.30 4.54 -7.67
C SER A 93 16.98 5.83 -8.13
#